data_AF-A0A7V9V312-F1
#
_entry.id   AF-A0A7V9V312-F1
#
_cell.length_a   1.000
_cell.length_b   1.000
_cell.length_c   1.000
_cell.angle_alpha   90.00
_cell.angle_beta   90.00
_cell.angle_gamma   90.00
#
_symmetry.space_group_name_H-M   'P 1'
#
loop_
_entity.id
_entity.type
_entity.pdbx_description
1 polymer ?
#
loop_
_entity_poly.entity_id
_entity_poly.type
_entity_poly.pdbx_seq_one_letter_code
_entity_poly.pdbx_strand_id
1 'polypeptide(L)'
;ITNPEIAYLRLHGRDAHAYTTGKTVAARFNYDYSDEEIEEVAQRGKKLAKEAAQVHIVFNNNTHDYAPHAALRLRAALKQIANSPLRQTELFTK
;
A
#
# COMPACT_ATOMS: atom_id res chain seq x y z
N ILE A 1 -10.26 -12.19 -9.17
CA ILE A 1 -9.00 -12.84 -8.72
C ILE A 1 -8.45 -13.72 -9.83
N THR A 2 -7.14 -13.71 -10.09
CA THR A 2 -6.50 -14.59 -11.10
C THR A 2 -5.80 -15.81 -10.50
N ASN A 3 -5.48 -15.78 -9.20
CA ASN A 3 -4.93 -16.90 -8.45
C ASN A 3 -5.59 -16.94 -7.05
N PRO A 4 -6.28 -18.04 -6.67
CA PRO A 4 -6.93 -18.16 -5.36
C PRO A 4 -5.95 -18.25 -4.19
N GLU A 5 -4.66 -18.53 -4.42
CA GLU A 5 -3.66 -18.57 -3.35
C GLU A 5 -3.23 -17.16 -2.92
N ILE A 6 -3.14 -16.23 -3.86
CA ILE A 6 -2.51 -14.92 -3.63
C ILE A 6 -3.16 -13.80 -4.44
N ALA A 7 -3.51 -12.72 -3.75
CA ALA A 7 -3.89 -11.45 -4.31
C ALA A 7 -2.82 -10.40 -4.01
N TYR A 8 -2.50 -9.57 -5.00
CA TYR A 8 -1.50 -8.52 -4.88
C TYR A 8 -2.10 -7.17 -5.33
N LEU A 9 -2.03 -6.18 -4.45
CA LEU A 9 -2.52 -4.82 -4.69
C LEU A 9 -1.36 -3.83 -4.56
N ARG A 10 -1.01 -3.15 -5.66
CA ARG A 10 0.04 -2.13 -5.66
C ARG A 10 -0.56 -0.75 -5.86
N LEU A 11 -0.25 0.15 -4.94
CA LEU A 11 -0.85 1.47 -4.83
C LEU A 11 0.16 2.54 -5.22
N HIS A 12 -0.06 3.21 -6.34
CA HIS A 12 0.90 4.16 -6.95
C HIS A 12 0.57 5.63 -6.66
N GLY A 13 -0.49 5.92 -5.92
CA GLY A 13 -1.13 7.24 -5.88
C GLY A 13 -2.31 7.34 -6.86
N ARG A 14 -3.12 8.40 -6.72
CA ARG A 14 -4.31 8.63 -7.56
C ARG A 14 -4.26 9.93 -8.36
N ASP A 15 -3.11 10.59 -8.39
CA ASP A 15 -2.92 11.77 -9.23
C ASP A 15 -2.76 11.36 -10.71
N ALA A 16 -3.90 11.22 -11.38
CA ALA A 16 -3.97 10.88 -12.80
C ALA A 16 -3.32 11.96 -13.69
N HIS A 17 -3.31 13.22 -13.23
CA HIS A 17 -2.69 14.32 -13.94
C HIS A 17 -1.17 14.21 -13.85
N ALA A 18 -0.62 14.12 -12.63
CA ALA A 18 0.82 13.96 -12.41
C ALA A 18 1.38 12.66 -12.98
N TYR A 19 0.59 11.58 -13.05
CA TYR A 19 0.99 10.33 -13.70
C TYR A 19 1.30 10.54 -15.21
N THR A 20 0.53 11.40 -15.88
CA THR A 20 0.63 11.64 -17.32
C THR A 20 1.58 12.79 -17.65
N THR A 21 1.61 13.84 -16.82
CA THR A 21 2.36 15.09 -17.07
C THR A 21 3.66 15.19 -16.27
N GLY A 22 3.86 14.31 -15.28
CA GLY A 22 5.03 14.31 -14.42
C GLY A 22 6.32 14.06 -15.22
N LYS A 23 7.20 15.06 -15.21
CA LYS A 23 8.51 15.02 -15.88
C LYS A 23 9.53 14.14 -15.16
N THR A 24 9.28 13.80 -13.89
CA THR A 24 10.15 12.94 -13.07
C THR A 24 9.32 11.87 -12.35
N VAL A 25 9.96 10.76 -11.98
CA VAL A 25 9.37 9.66 -11.19
C VAL A 25 8.81 10.19 -9.86
N ALA A 26 9.53 11.08 -9.19
CA ALA A 26 9.07 11.71 -7.95
C ALA A 26 7.78 12.52 -8.15
N ALA A 27 7.66 13.26 -9.26
CA ALA A 27 6.43 14.00 -9.55
C ALA A 27 5.23 13.06 -9.79
N ARG A 28 5.44 11.91 -10.44
CA ARG A 28 4.37 10.93 -10.74
C ARG A 28 3.85 10.18 -9.52
N PHE A 29 4.65 10.10 -8.46
CA PHE A 29 4.36 9.29 -7.27
C PHE A 29 4.28 10.14 -5.99
N ASN A 30 4.15 11.46 -6.11
CA ASN A 30 3.99 12.39 -4.99
C ASN A 30 2.53 12.43 -4.52
N TYR A 31 2.08 11.34 -3.90
CA TYR A 31 0.70 11.20 -3.47
C TYR A 31 0.64 10.77 -2.01
N ASP A 32 0.09 11.64 -1.16
CA ASP A 32 -0.26 11.31 0.21
C ASP A 32 -1.73 10.86 0.24
N TYR A 33 -1.96 9.64 0.70
CA TYR A 33 -3.30 9.06 0.76
C TYR A 33 -4.07 9.68 1.94
N SER A 34 -5.31 10.10 1.71
CA SER A 34 -6.18 10.57 2.81
C SER A 34 -6.66 9.41 3.68
N ASP A 35 -7.21 9.69 4.88
CA ASP A 35 -7.74 8.63 5.76
C ASP A 35 -8.89 7.87 5.09
N GLU A 36 -9.74 8.58 4.34
CA GLU A 36 -10.84 7.98 3.59
C GLU A 36 -10.32 6.99 2.54
N GLU A 37 -9.24 7.34 1.85
CA GLU A 37 -8.64 6.48 0.84
C GLU A 37 -7.92 5.28 1.44
N ILE A 38 -7.31 5.45 2.62
CA ILE A 38 -6.77 4.33 3.39
C ILE A 38 -7.89 3.37 3.79
N GLU A 39 -9.04 3.87 4.25
CA GLU A 39 -10.19 3.03 4.58
C GLU A 39 -10.73 2.31 3.32
N GLU A 40 -10.82 2.99 2.18
CA GLU A 40 -11.20 2.35 0.91
C GLU A 40 -10.24 1.22 0.53
N VAL A 41 -8.93 1.44 0.68
CA VAL A 41 -7.91 0.41 0.46
C VAL A 41 -8.11 -0.76 1.42
N ALA A 42 -8.38 -0.49 2.70
CA ALA A 42 -8.66 -1.53 3.69
C ALA A 42 -9.90 -2.37 3.31
N GLN A 43 -10.97 -1.72 2.84
CA GLN A 43 -12.18 -2.40 2.38
C GLN A 43 -11.93 -3.24 1.13
N ARG A 44 -11.13 -2.75 0.18
CA ARG A 44 -10.70 -3.54 -0.99
C ARG A 44 -9.87 -4.75 -0.57
N GLY A 45 -8.93 -4.58 0.36
CA GLY A 45 -8.15 -5.67 0.93
C GLY A 45 -9.02 -6.75 1.56
N LYS A 46 -10.02 -6.35 2.36
CA LYS A 46 -11.00 -7.28 2.97
C LYS A 46 -11.81 -8.03 1.93
N LYS A 47 -12.17 -7.41 0.79
CA LYS A 47 -12.87 -8.09 -0.31
C LYS A 47 -11.97 -9.13 -0.97
N LEU A 48 -10.72 -8.77 -1.29
CA LEU A 48 -9.74 -9.71 -1.86
C LEU A 48 -9.48 -10.90 -0.94
N ALA A 49 -9.44 -10.68 0.38
CA ALA A 49 -9.24 -11.74 1.37
C ALA A 49 -10.40 -12.75 1.47
N LYS A 50 -11.56 -12.46 0.85
CA LYS A 50 -12.65 -13.45 0.71
C LYS A 50 -12.43 -14.42 -0.45
N GLU A 51 -11.62 -14.02 -1.42
CA GLU A 51 -11.42 -14.75 -2.69
C GLU A 51 -10.00 -15.30 -2.84
N ALA A 52 -9.04 -14.86 -2.02
CA ALA A 52 -7.67 -15.32 -2.01
C ALA A 52 -7.16 -15.64 -0.59
N ALA A 53 -6.35 -16.69 -0.45
CA ALA A 53 -5.80 -17.12 0.84
C ALA A 53 -4.86 -16.07 1.46
N GLN A 54 -4.09 -15.35 0.63
CA GLN A 54 -3.19 -14.29 1.06
C GLN A 54 -3.41 -13.02 0.25
N VAL A 55 -3.36 -11.86 0.92
CA VAL A 55 -3.44 -10.54 0.28
C VAL A 55 -2.23 -9.71 0.67
N HIS A 56 -1.46 -9.29 -0.32
CA HIS A 56 -0.34 -8.38 -0.13
C HIS A 56 -0.69 -7.00 -0.71
N ILE A 57 -0.61 -5.97 0.12
CA ILE A 57 -0.85 -4.59 -0.28
C ILE A 57 0.47 -3.82 -0.18
N VAL A 58 0.90 -3.22 -1.28
CA VAL A 58 2.18 -2.52 -1.38
C VAL A 58 1.96 -1.08 -1.82
N PHE A 59 2.35 -0.14 -0.95
CA PHE A 59 2.41 1.29 -1.27
C PHE A 59 3.68 1.59 -2.06
N ASN A 60 3.53 2.18 -3.25
CA ASN A 60 4.59 2.51 -4.19
C ASN A 60 4.54 4.00 -4.61
N ASN A 61 3.87 4.83 -3.82
CA ASN A 61 3.97 6.29 -3.83
C ASN A 61 5.34 6.69 -3.23
N ASN A 62 6.42 6.46 -3.99
CA ASN A 62 7.80 6.50 -3.50
C ASN A 62 8.39 7.92 -3.38
N THR A 63 7.58 8.87 -2.91
CA THR A 63 8.00 10.25 -2.68
C THR A 63 7.97 10.51 -1.18
N HIS A 64 9.08 11.02 -0.64
CA HIS A 64 9.28 11.22 0.80
C HIS A 64 9.02 9.94 1.62
N ASP A 65 8.35 10.07 2.76
CA ASP A 65 7.96 9.04 3.71
C ASP A 65 6.48 8.64 3.60
N TYR A 66 5.81 9.01 2.50
CA TYR A 66 4.36 8.76 2.35
C TYR A 66 4.01 7.28 2.28
N ALA A 67 4.83 6.46 1.62
CA ALA A 67 4.59 5.02 1.54
C ALA A 67 4.60 4.33 2.93
N PRO A 68 5.61 4.52 3.80
CA PRO A 68 5.59 3.94 5.13
C PRO A 68 4.48 4.49 6.03
N HIS A 69 4.15 5.79 5.96
CA HIS A 69 3.01 6.35 6.72
C HIS A 69 1.68 5.76 6.29
N ALA A 70 1.43 5.65 4.99
CA ALA A 70 0.24 5.03 4.45
C ALA A 70 0.13 3.55 4.85
N ALA A 71 1.26 2.82 4.84
CA ALA A 71 1.30 1.42 5.29
C ALA A 71 0.94 1.28 6.79
N LEU A 72 1.44 2.17 7.65
CA LEU A 72 1.10 2.18 9.07
C LEU A 72 -0.38 2.49 9.31
N ARG A 73 -0.93 3.50 8.62
CA ARG A 73 -2.37 3.84 8.69
C ARG A 73 -3.24 2.69 8.20
N LEU A 74 -2.84 2.01 7.13
CA LEU A 74 -3.56 0.83 6.65
C LEU A 74 -3.55 -0.32 7.67
N ARG A 75 -2.41 -0.58 8.33
CA ARG A 75 -2.33 -1.58 9.42
C ARG A 75 -3.27 -1.23 10.57
N ALA A 76 -3.39 0.05 10.90
CA ALA A 76 -4.34 0.55 11.90
C ALA A 76 -5.79 0.29 11.49
N ALA A 77 -6.16 0.67 10.25
CA ALA A 77 -7.50 0.45 9.69
C ALA A 77 -7.88 -1.04 9.61
N LEU A 78 -6.91 -1.91 9.33
CA LEU A 78 -7.07 -3.37 9.34
C LEU A 78 -7.00 -4.00 10.74
N LYS A 79 -6.75 -3.20 11.80
CA LYS A 79 -6.55 -3.66 13.18
C LYS A 79 -5.43 -4.70 13.34
N GLN A 80 -4.40 -4.62 12.51
CA GLN A 80 -3.24 -5.54 12.49
C GLN A 80 -2.12 -5.13 13.45
N ILE A 81 -2.34 -4.10 14.27
CA ILE A 81 -1.33 -3.57 15.20
C ILE A 81 -1.02 -4.56 16.33
N ALA A 82 -1.93 -5.49 16.65
CA ALA A 82 -1.79 -6.38 17.81
C ALA A 82 -1.01 -7.68 17.56
N ASN A 83 -0.84 -8.17 16.33
CA ASN A 83 -0.38 -9.55 16.08
C ASN A 83 0.64 -9.72 14.94
N SER A 84 1.78 -9.05 15.00
CA SER A 84 2.95 -9.55 14.26
C SER A 84 4.26 -9.04 14.84
N PRO A 85 5.24 -9.91 15.13
CA PRO A 85 6.60 -9.46 15.31
C PRO A 85 7.03 -8.83 13.99
N LEU A 86 7.44 -7.56 14.04
CA LEU A 86 8.01 -6.88 12.88
C LEU A 86 9.21 -7.70 12.40
N ARG A 87 9.07 -8.51 11.34
CA ARG A 87 10.23 -8.93 10.56
C ARG A 87 10.65 -7.74 9.71
N GLN A 88 11.34 -6.82 10.35
CA GLN A 88 12.23 -5.93 9.65
C GLN A 88 13.38 -6.81 9.18
N THR A 89 13.31 -7.35 7.97
CA THR A 89 14.49 -7.92 7.33
C THR A 89 15.47 -6.78 7.16
N GLU A 90 16.53 -6.78 7.96
CA GLU A 90 17.64 -5.84 7.88
C GLU A 90 18.14 -5.79 6.44
N LEU A 91 17.86 -4.68 5.75
CA LEU A 91 18.31 -4.44 4.38
C LEU A 91 19.71 -3.80 4.32
N PHE A 92 20.46 -3.84 5.42
CA PHE A 92 21.83 -3.38 5.46
C PHE A 92 22.69 -4.36 6.26
N THR A 93 23.28 -5.32 5.57
CA THR A 93 24.47 -5.99 6.06
C THR A 93 25.55 -5.91 4.99
N LYS A 94 26.55 -5.09 5.32
CA LYS A 94 27.85 -4.81 4.69
C LYS A 94 27.89 -3.93 3.45
#